data_AF-A0A4R2NG76-F1
#
_entry.id   AF-A0A4R2NG76-F1
#
_cell.length_a   1.000
_cell.length_b   1.000
_cell.length_c   1.000
_cell.angle_alpha   90.00
_cell.angle_beta   90.00
_cell.angle_gamma   90.00
#
_symmetry.space_group_name_H-M   'P 1'
#
loop_
_entity.id
_entity.type
_entity.pdbx_description
1 polymer ?
#
loop_
_entity_poly.entity_id
_entity_poly.type
_entity_poly.pdbx_seq_one_letter_code
_entity_poly.pdbx_strand_id
1 'polypeptide(L)'
;MPTESERTEEALAAHLQRMSGSIEQLSARIARLASALDVDLQNESELDRVLNMDGGGAPAHERRAAANSALPAGSPERRKSHLREELRGLLVLRYGVTRRFVDRVGVDATRHILVNAQDQLEREGFKPGAAGADLRRLFDGF
;
A
#
# COMPACT_ATOMS: atom_id res chain seq x y z
N MET A 1 5.38 -41.09 7.63
CA MET A 1 4.71 -40.24 8.65
C MET A 1 5.54 -38.99 8.77
N PRO A 2 5.07 -37.84 8.26
CA PRO A 2 5.84 -36.60 8.38
C PRO A 2 6.00 -36.23 9.85
N THR A 3 7.20 -35.79 10.22
CA THR A 3 7.53 -35.39 11.59
C THR A 3 6.79 -34.11 11.95
N GLU A 4 6.59 -33.85 13.25
CA GLU A 4 5.94 -32.62 13.70
C GLU A 4 6.70 -31.36 13.22
N SER A 5 8.03 -31.44 13.12
CA SER A 5 8.89 -30.39 12.57
C SER A 5 8.54 -30.02 11.13
N GLU A 6 8.43 -31.02 10.25
CA GLU A 6 8.08 -30.81 8.83
C GLU A 6 6.71 -30.13 8.66
N ARG A 7 5.74 -30.49 9.50
CA ARG A 7 4.41 -29.85 9.50
C ARG A 7 4.44 -28.39 9.95
N THR A 8 5.30 -28.03 10.90
CA THR A 8 5.49 -26.63 11.32
C THR A 8 6.16 -25.80 10.23
N GLU A 9 7.15 -26.35 9.55
CA GLU A 9 7.86 -25.67 8.46
C GLU A 9 6.95 -25.41 7.26
N GLU A 10 6.14 -26.40 6.87
CA GLU A 10 5.12 -26.24 5.82
C GLU A 10 4.09 -25.15 6.16
N ALA A 11 3.62 -25.11 7.42
CA ALA A 11 2.66 -24.12 7.88
C ALA A 11 3.25 -22.70 7.86
N LEU A 12 4.52 -22.56 8.26
CA LEU A 12 5.26 -21.30 8.22
C LEU A 12 5.46 -20.83 6.77
N ALA A 13 5.87 -21.72 5.87
CA ALA A 13 6.06 -21.41 4.45
C ALA A 13 4.74 -20.95 3.79
N ALA A 14 3.65 -21.67 4.02
CA ALA A 14 2.33 -21.29 3.52
C ALA A 14 1.88 -19.92 4.08
N HIS A 15 2.22 -19.62 5.33
CA HIS A 15 1.92 -18.34 5.96
C HIS A 15 2.72 -17.19 5.36
N LEU A 16 4.03 -17.37 5.14
CA LEU A 16 4.89 -16.40 4.45
C LEU A 16 4.42 -16.12 3.02
N GLN A 17 3.97 -17.15 2.30
CA GLN A 17 3.47 -16.99 0.94
C GLN A 17 2.17 -16.16 0.89
N ARG A 18 1.26 -16.36 1.85
CA ARG A 18 0.07 -15.50 1.99
C ARG A 18 0.43 -14.05 2.33
N MET A 19 1.44 -13.86 3.19
CA MET A 19 1.97 -12.53 3.52
C MET A 19 2.54 -11.83 2.28
N SER A 20 3.33 -12.53 1.46
CA SER A 20 3.87 -12.01 0.20
C SER A 20 2.77 -11.57 -0.75
N GLY A 21 1.81 -12.46 -1.04
CA GLY A 21 0.70 -12.15 -1.94
C GLY A 21 -0.15 -10.97 -1.46
N SER A 22 -0.33 -10.79 -0.14
CA SER A 22 -1.04 -9.64 0.42
C SER A 22 -0.29 -8.32 0.18
N ILE A 23 1.04 -8.33 0.34
CA ILE A 23 1.89 -7.16 0.10
C ILE A 23 1.98 -6.83 -1.39
N GLU A 24 2.07 -7.83 -2.25
CA GLU A 24 2.05 -7.66 -3.71
C GLU A 24 0.76 -6.97 -4.17
N GLN A 25 -0.40 -7.48 -3.75
CA GLN A 25 -1.70 -6.88 -4.07
C GLN A 25 -1.83 -5.45 -3.54
N LEU A 26 -1.40 -5.21 -2.30
CA LEU A 26 -1.40 -3.89 -1.69
C LEU A 26 -0.50 -2.92 -2.46
N SER A 27 0.72 -3.33 -2.82
CA SER A 27 1.69 -2.51 -3.55
C SER A 27 1.19 -2.21 -4.97
N ALA A 28 0.57 -3.17 -5.65
CA ALA A 28 -0.03 -2.97 -6.97
C ALA A 28 -1.19 -1.97 -6.92
N ARG A 29 -2.04 -2.03 -5.89
CA ARG A 29 -3.13 -1.07 -5.73
C ARG A 29 -2.60 0.35 -5.47
N ILE A 30 -1.60 0.50 -4.62
CA ILE A 30 -0.93 1.79 -4.36
C ILE A 30 -0.33 2.35 -5.66
N ALA A 31 0.43 1.55 -6.41
CA ALA A 31 1.08 2.00 -7.64
C ALA A 31 0.07 2.46 -8.70
N ARG A 32 -1.05 1.71 -8.87
CA ARG A 32 -2.13 2.09 -9.78
C ARG A 32 -2.83 3.38 -9.35
N LEU A 33 -3.12 3.54 -8.06
CA LEU A 33 -3.75 4.75 -7.54
C LEU A 33 -2.85 5.98 -7.70
N ALA A 34 -1.55 5.85 -7.38
CA ALA A 34 -0.57 6.90 -7.57
C ALA A 34 -0.47 7.30 -9.05
N SER A 35 -0.41 6.33 -9.95
CA SER A 35 -0.40 6.57 -11.41
C SER A 35 -1.69 7.23 -11.89
N ALA A 36 -2.86 6.79 -11.42
CA ALA A 36 -4.15 7.37 -11.80
C ALA A 36 -4.36 8.80 -11.27
N LEU A 37 -3.67 9.16 -10.19
CA LEU A 37 -3.70 10.48 -9.56
C LEU A 37 -2.57 11.39 -10.01
N ASP A 38 -1.63 10.88 -10.83
CA ASP A 38 -0.41 11.56 -11.24
C ASP A 38 0.41 12.05 -10.04
N VAL A 39 0.59 11.18 -9.04
CA VAL A 39 1.35 11.45 -7.81
C VAL A 39 2.64 10.64 -7.82
N ASP A 40 3.77 11.32 -7.65
CA ASP A 40 5.06 10.70 -7.48
C ASP A 40 5.35 10.45 -6.00
N LEU A 41 5.08 9.21 -5.55
CA LEU A 41 5.30 8.84 -4.15
C LEU A 41 6.78 8.83 -3.72
N GLN A 42 7.71 8.90 -4.68
CA GLN A 42 9.15 9.09 -4.41
C GLN A 42 9.49 10.54 -4.02
N ASN A 43 8.61 11.50 -4.32
CA ASN A 43 8.76 12.88 -3.91
C ASN A 43 8.15 13.07 -2.51
N GLU A 44 9.00 13.37 -1.53
CA GLU A 44 8.61 13.54 -0.13
C GLU A 44 7.50 14.58 0.04
N SER A 45 7.53 15.68 -0.71
CA SER A 45 6.50 16.72 -0.61
C SER A 45 5.13 16.27 -1.15
N GLU A 46 5.09 15.40 -2.15
CA GLU A 46 3.85 14.86 -2.68
C GLU A 46 3.29 13.74 -1.79
N LEU A 47 4.19 12.90 -1.27
CA LEU A 47 3.84 11.90 -0.26
C LEU A 47 3.26 12.58 0.99
N ASP A 48 3.90 13.63 1.50
CA ASP A 48 3.44 14.37 2.67
C ASP A 48 2.06 15.01 2.42
N ARG A 49 1.84 15.59 1.23
CA ARG A 49 0.51 16.09 0.83
C ARG A 49 -0.55 14.99 0.85
N VAL A 50 -0.25 13.79 0.34
CA VAL A 50 -1.21 12.67 0.36
C VAL A 50 -1.51 12.22 1.79
N LEU A 51 -0.52 12.21 2.68
CA LEU A 51 -0.68 11.78 4.07
C LEU A 51 -1.41 12.82 4.95
N ASN A 52 -1.12 14.10 4.73
CA ASN A 52 -1.62 15.23 5.51
C ASN A 52 -2.82 15.93 4.90
N MET A 53 -3.35 15.44 3.78
CA MET A 53 -4.63 15.92 3.26
C MET A 53 -5.67 15.80 4.37
N ASP A 54 -6.25 16.95 4.74
CA ASP A 54 -7.45 17.00 5.56
C ASP A 54 -8.46 16.06 4.90
N GLY A 55 -8.79 14.98 5.61
CA GLY A 55 -9.79 14.02 5.15
C GLY A 55 -11.09 14.80 5.00
N GLY A 56 -11.36 15.27 3.79
CA GLY A 56 -12.52 16.07 3.44
C GLY A 56 -13.76 15.21 3.58
N GLY A 57 -14.19 15.02 4.82
CA GLY A 57 -15.34 14.23 5.25
C GLY A 57 -15.28 12.78 4.80
N ALA A 58 -15.21 11.87 5.79
CA ALA A 58 -15.86 10.57 5.64
C ALA A 58 -17.21 10.73 4.91
N PRO A 59 -17.68 9.73 4.14
CA PRO A 59 -18.99 9.79 3.50
C PRO A 59 -20.09 9.69 4.56
N ALA A 60 -20.28 10.76 5.33
CA ALA A 60 -21.47 11.03 6.10
C ALA A 60 -22.54 11.48 5.10
N HIS A 61 -23.02 10.55 4.28
CA HIS A 61 -24.39 10.65 3.77
C HIS A 61 -25.42 10.60 4.92
N GLU A 62 -24.97 10.41 6.17
CA GLU A 62 -25.60 10.94 7.38
C GLU A 62 -25.16 12.37 7.71
N ARG A 63 -25.52 13.37 6.89
CA ARG A 63 -25.78 14.72 7.41
C ARG A 63 -26.59 15.50 6.38
N ARG A 64 -27.91 15.45 6.59
CA ARG A 64 -28.98 16.18 5.89
C ARG A 64 -28.87 17.72 5.97
N ALA A 65 -27.67 18.32 5.93
CA ALA A 65 -27.47 19.70 6.39
C ALA A 65 -26.47 20.55 5.57
N ALA A 66 -26.27 20.28 4.28
CA ALA A 66 -25.55 21.19 3.40
C ALA A 66 -26.30 21.39 2.08
N ALA A 67 -27.52 21.94 2.17
CA ALA A 67 -28.19 22.53 1.04
C ALA A 67 -27.29 23.68 0.51
N ASN A 68 -26.92 23.62 -0.78
CA ASN A 68 -26.33 24.68 -1.61
C ASN A 68 -24.86 24.55 -2.08
N SER A 69 -24.15 23.43 -1.84
CA SER A 69 -22.86 23.20 -2.55
C SER A 69 -22.53 21.71 -2.77
N ALA A 70 -23.51 20.95 -3.26
CA ALA A 70 -23.29 19.55 -3.61
C ALA A 70 -22.86 19.46 -5.09
N LEU A 71 -21.56 19.23 -5.31
CA LEU A 71 -21.09 18.72 -6.61
C LEU A 71 -21.91 17.47 -6.97
N PRO A 72 -22.33 17.32 -8.24
CA PRO A 72 -23.20 16.22 -8.66
C PRO A 72 -22.58 14.87 -8.29
N ALA A 73 -23.41 13.93 -7.83
CA ALA A 73 -23.00 12.57 -7.52
C ALA A 73 -22.42 11.92 -8.78
N GLY A 74 -21.08 11.88 -8.86
CA GLY A 74 -20.35 11.42 -10.05
C GLY A 74 -19.34 12.42 -10.62
N SER A 75 -19.17 13.61 -10.03
CA SER A 75 -18.16 14.57 -10.51
C SER A 75 -16.75 13.96 -10.49
N PRO A 76 -15.91 14.29 -11.48
CA PRO A 76 -14.53 13.81 -11.54
C PRO A 76 -13.72 14.22 -10.30
N GLU A 77 -14.05 15.35 -9.68
CA GLU A 77 -13.43 15.83 -8.44
C GLU A 77 -13.74 14.91 -7.26
N ARG A 78 -15.00 14.48 -7.07
CA ARG A 78 -15.37 13.56 -5.99
C ARG A 78 -14.68 12.22 -6.15
N ARG A 79 -14.57 11.72 -7.38
CA ARG A 79 -13.84 10.49 -7.70
C ARG A 79 -12.35 10.61 -7.36
N LYS A 80 -11.70 11.71 -7.75
CA LYS A 80 -10.29 11.99 -7.41
C LYS A 80 -10.10 12.06 -5.89
N SER A 81 -11.02 12.69 -5.16
CA SER A 81 -10.95 12.73 -3.69
C SER A 81 -11.04 11.33 -3.07
N HIS A 82 -11.94 10.48 -3.53
CA HIS A 82 -12.03 9.09 -3.05
C HIS A 82 -10.78 8.27 -3.35
N LEU A 83 -10.22 8.38 -4.57
CA LEU A 83 -8.98 7.68 -4.92
C LEU A 83 -7.80 8.14 -4.05
N ARG A 84 -7.73 9.44 -3.70
CA ARG A 84 -6.70 9.96 -2.79
C ARG A 84 -6.88 9.45 -1.36
N GLU A 85 -8.12 9.42 -0.87
CA GLU A 85 -8.43 8.88 0.46
C GLU A 85 -8.05 7.39 0.55
N GLU A 86 -8.38 6.62 -0.51
CA GLU A 86 -7.97 5.22 -0.62
C GLU A 86 -6.45 5.08 -0.63
N LEU A 87 -5.74 5.86 -1.45
CA LEU A 87 -4.28 5.84 -1.53
C LEU A 87 -3.65 6.11 -0.16
N ARG A 88 -4.11 7.15 0.54
CA ARG A 88 -3.67 7.48 1.90
C ARG A 88 -3.90 6.32 2.86
N GLY A 89 -5.11 5.73 2.85
CA GLY A 89 -5.44 4.59 3.70
C GLY A 89 -4.53 3.38 3.46
N LEU A 90 -4.23 3.08 2.19
CA LEU A 90 -3.36 1.96 1.82
C LEU A 90 -1.89 2.21 2.18
N LEU A 91 -1.39 3.44 2.07
CA LEU A 91 -0.04 3.80 2.52
C LEU A 91 0.13 3.59 4.04
N VAL A 92 -0.83 4.05 4.83
CA VAL A 92 -0.85 3.85 6.29
C VAL A 92 -0.98 2.37 6.63
N LEU A 93 -1.85 1.64 5.93
CA LEU A 93 -1.99 0.20 6.11
C LEU A 93 -0.69 -0.55 5.81
N ARG A 94 -0.01 -0.22 4.70
CA ARG A 94 1.27 -0.82 4.32
C ARG A 94 2.30 -0.65 5.42
N TYR A 95 2.44 0.56 5.97
CA TYR A 95 3.33 0.81 7.11
C TYR A 95 3.00 -0.07 8.32
N GLY A 96 1.72 -0.12 8.72
CA GLY A 96 1.28 -0.94 9.85
C GLY A 96 1.49 -2.43 9.65
N VAL A 97 1.25 -2.94 8.44
CA VAL A 97 1.47 -4.35 8.08
C VAL A 97 2.96 -4.68 8.08
N THR A 98 3.80 -3.85 7.45
CA THR A 98 5.26 -4.04 7.44
C THR A 98 5.82 -4.09 8.85
N ARG A 99 5.39 -3.19 9.75
CA ARG A 99 5.81 -3.23 11.15
C ARG A 99 5.47 -4.56 11.83
N ARG A 100 4.24 -5.04 11.66
CA ARG A 100 3.81 -6.34 12.21
C ARG A 100 4.55 -7.53 11.59
N PHE A 101 5.01 -7.40 10.35
CA PHE A 101 5.79 -8.45 9.69
C PHE A 101 7.19 -8.53 10.31
N VAL A 102 7.84 -7.40 10.54
CA VAL A 102 9.12 -7.34 11.26
C VAL A 102 9.00 -8.00 12.63
N ASP A 103 7.95 -7.68 13.38
CA ASP A 103 7.72 -8.27 14.72
C ASP A 103 7.51 -9.79 14.69
N ARG A 104 7.00 -10.34 13.58
CA ARG A 104 6.60 -11.75 13.47
C ARG A 104 7.65 -12.65 12.81
N VAL A 105 8.29 -12.17 11.75
CA VAL A 105 9.18 -12.98 10.90
C VAL A 105 10.59 -12.38 10.81
N GLY A 106 10.85 -11.28 11.49
CA GLY A 106 12.14 -10.59 11.49
C GLY A 106 12.34 -9.68 10.28
N VAL A 107 13.42 -8.92 10.33
CA VAL A 107 13.76 -7.89 9.33
C VAL A 107 14.09 -8.51 7.98
N ASP A 108 14.91 -9.57 7.94
CA ASP A 108 15.40 -10.15 6.68
C ASP A 108 14.26 -10.78 5.86
N ALA A 109 13.41 -11.59 6.49
CA ALA A 109 12.25 -12.17 5.81
C ALA A 109 11.28 -11.08 5.33
N THR A 110 11.08 -10.03 6.14
CA THR A 110 10.23 -8.89 5.74
C THR A 110 10.82 -8.13 4.56
N ARG A 111 12.14 -7.91 4.55
CA ARG A 111 12.87 -7.31 3.42
C ARG A 111 12.64 -8.12 2.16
N HIS A 112 12.84 -9.43 2.20
CA HIS A 112 12.64 -10.30 1.03
C HIS A 112 11.21 -10.22 0.49
N ILE A 113 10.20 -10.24 1.38
CA ILE A 113 8.80 -10.09 0.99
C ILE A 113 8.56 -8.75 0.27
N LEU A 114 9.07 -7.65 0.83
CA LEU A 114 8.88 -6.32 0.27
C LEU A 114 9.59 -6.14 -1.08
N VAL A 115 10.84 -6.62 -1.20
CA VAL A 115 11.60 -6.58 -2.45
C VAL A 115 10.93 -7.42 -3.53
N ASN A 116 10.48 -8.65 -3.21
CA ASN A 116 9.75 -9.50 -4.17
C ASN A 116 8.48 -8.82 -4.69
N ALA A 117 7.77 -8.08 -3.84
CA ALA A 117 6.61 -7.30 -4.27
C ALA A 117 6.98 -6.15 -5.20
N GLN A 118 8.12 -5.47 -4.98
CA GLN A 118 8.63 -4.48 -5.94
C GLN A 118 9.03 -5.13 -7.26
N ASP A 119 9.73 -6.26 -7.23
CA ASP A 119 10.12 -7.01 -8.42
C ASP A 119 8.90 -7.39 -9.28
N GLN A 120 7.80 -7.77 -8.62
CA GLN A 120 6.55 -8.09 -9.30
C GLN A 120 5.94 -6.86 -9.99
N LEU A 121 5.99 -5.68 -9.35
CA LEU A 121 5.55 -4.43 -9.99
C LEU A 121 6.42 -4.04 -11.18
N GLU A 122 7.73 -4.20 -11.07
CA GLU A 122 8.66 -3.95 -12.18
C GLU A 122 8.34 -4.85 -13.38
N ARG A 123 8.02 -6.13 -13.14
CA ARG A 123 7.55 -7.06 -14.19
C ARG A 123 6.22 -6.65 -14.81
N GLU A 124 5.35 -6.01 -14.05
CA GLU A 124 4.08 -5.44 -14.53
C GLU A 124 4.26 -4.11 -15.27
N GLY A 125 5.50 -3.60 -15.36
CA GLY A 125 5.84 -2.38 -16.10
C GLY A 125 5.82 -1.09 -15.26
N PHE A 126 5.68 -1.19 -13.94
CA PHE A 126 5.82 -0.03 -13.06
C PHE A 126 7.29 0.33 -12.85
N LYS A 127 7.56 1.63 -12.67
CA LYS A 127 8.89 2.11 -12.28
C LYS A 127 9.27 1.66 -10.85
N PRO A 128 10.57 1.48 -10.54
CA PRO A 128 11.02 1.30 -9.16
C PRO A 128 10.48 2.42 -8.26
N GLY A 129 10.06 2.06 -7.04
CA GLY A 129 9.47 3.03 -6.10
C GLY A 129 8.06 3.52 -6.44
N ALA A 130 7.39 2.99 -7.47
CA ALA A 130 6.00 3.37 -7.81
C ALA A 130 4.99 3.18 -6.66
N ALA A 131 5.30 2.33 -5.69
CA ALA A 131 4.49 2.12 -4.49
C ALA A 131 5.03 2.84 -3.23
N GLY A 132 5.92 3.83 -3.38
CA GLY A 132 6.42 4.67 -2.29
C GLY A 132 7.93 4.80 -2.23
N ALA A 133 8.64 3.69 -2.01
CA ALA A 133 10.09 3.66 -1.83
C ALA A 133 10.73 2.68 -2.82
N ASP A 134 11.88 3.05 -3.40
CA ASP A 134 12.74 2.11 -4.11
C ASP A 134 13.47 1.26 -3.06
N LEU A 135 12.95 0.05 -2.85
CA LEU A 135 13.37 -0.84 -1.78
C LEU A 135 14.76 -1.40 -1.99
N ARG A 136 15.14 -1.70 -3.25
CA ARG A 136 16.49 -2.17 -3.57
C ARG A 136 17.51 -1.10 -3.19
N ARG A 137 17.30 0.13 -3.68
CA ARG A 137 18.17 1.26 -3.31
C ARG A 137 18.20 1.52 -1.80
N LEU A 138 17.06 1.41 -1.12
CA LEU A 138 16.96 1.65 0.32
C LEU A 138 17.71 0.60 1.14
N PHE A 139 17.73 -0.66 0.71
CA PHE A 139 18.35 -1.74 1.47
C PHE A 139 19.77 -2.11 1.01
N ASP A 140 20.15 -1.80 -0.23
CA ASP A 140 21.50 -2.04 -0.77
C ASP A 140 22.46 -0.86 -0.50
N GLY A 141 21.95 0.23 0.10
CA GLY A 141 22.72 1.42 0.46
C GLY A 141 23.42 1.36 1.83
N PHE A 142 23.46 0.18 2.47
CA PHE A 142 24.11 -0.08 3.76
C PHE A 142 25.11 -1.23 3.63
#